data_AF-A0A9E7KE26-F1
#
_entry.id   AF-A0A9E7KE26-F1
#
_cell.length_a   1.000
_cell.length_b   1.000
_cell.length_c   1.000
_cell.angle_alpha   90.00
_cell.angle_beta   90.00
_cell.angle_gamma   90.00
#
_symmetry.space_group_name_H-M   'P 1'
#
loop_
_entity.id
_entity.type
_entity.pdbx_description
1 polymer ?
#
loop_
_entity_poly.entity_id
_entity_poly.type
_entity_poly.pdbx_seq_one_letter_code
_entity_poly.pdbx_strand_id
1 'polypeptide(L)'
;MTPRTAIFFFSFATIKTVDDHCGLWLPGNPLHVLFSNNSAYHDVHHQLFGGKYNFSQPFFVVWDKILGTYMPYSLEKRRDGGLEARPVKD
;
A
#
# COMPACT_ATOMS: atom_id res chain seq x y z
N MET A 1 16.30 -17.81 -12.42
CA MET A 1 15.49 -16.95 -13.30
C MET A 1 16.25 -16.69 -14.58
N THR A 2 15.60 -16.72 -15.75
CA THR A 2 16.25 -16.26 -16.98
C THR A 2 16.40 -14.73 -16.95
N PRO A 3 17.34 -14.14 -17.70
CA PRO A 3 17.46 -12.68 -17.79
C PRO A 3 16.14 -12.01 -18.21
N ARG A 4 15.38 -12.62 -19.13
CA ARG A 4 14.07 -12.09 -19.57
C ARG A 4 13.04 -12.11 -18.44
N THR A 5 12.93 -13.22 -17.72
CA THR A 5 12.03 -13.32 -16.55
C THR A 5 12.42 -12.29 -15.47
N ALA A 6 13.71 -12.08 -15.27
CA ALA A 6 14.21 -11.08 -14.32
C ALA A 6 13.82 -9.66 -14.70
N ILE A 7 13.99 -9.29 -15.96
CA ILE A 7 13.57 -7.96 -16.43
C ILE A 7 12.09 -7.72 -16.12
N PHE A 8 11.20 -8.66 -16.50
CA PHE A 8 9.78 -8.50 -16.22
C PHE A 8 9.46 -8.41 -14.73
N PHE A 9 10.03 -9.31 -13.93
CA PHE A 9 9.78 -9.34 -12.48
C PHE A 9 10.28 -8.06 -11.80
N PHE A 10 11.51 -7.63 -12.08
CA PHE A 10 12.07 -6.41 -11.49
C PHE A 10 11.33 -5.16 -11.96
N SER A 11 11.02 -5.03 -13.25
CA SER A 11 10.25 -3.89 -13.74
C SER A 11 8.88 -3.81 -13.08
N PHE A 12 8.16 -4.93 -12.97
CA PHE A 12 6.86 -4.96 -12.29
C PHE A 12 6.97 -4.64 -10.80
N ALA A 13 7.94 -5.24 -10.09
CA ALA A 13 8.20 -4.94 -8.69
C ALA A 13 8.50 -3.45 -8.47
N THR A 14 9.33 -2.84 -9.33
CA THR A 14 9.65 -1.41 -9.26
C THR A 14 8.41 -0.55 -9.48
N ILE A 15 7.59 -0.84 -10.49
CA ILE A 15 6.33 -0.13 -10.72
C ILE A 15 5.45 -0.19 -9.47
N LYS A 16 5.33 -1.38 -8.87
CA LYS A 16 4.51 -1.58 -7.67
C LYS A 16 5.07 -0.82 -6.46
N THR A 17 6.38 -0.84 -6.25
CA THR A 17 7.02 -0.05 -5.19
C THR A 17 6.78 1.44 -5.38
N VAL A 18 6.86 1.96 -6.61
CA VAL A 18 6.55 3.37 -6.88
C VAL A 18 5.09 3.69 -6.56
N ASP A 19 4.16 2.83 -7.00
CA ASP A 19 2.72 2.97 -6.71
C ASP A 19 2.46 3.06 -5.20
N ASP A 20 3.12 2.20 -4.42
CA ASP A 20 2.94 2.11 -2.96
C ASP A 20 3.51 3.30 -2.18
N HIS A 21 4.47 4.02 -2.75
CA HIS A 21 5.19 5.10 -2.06
C HIS A 21 4.95 6.49 -2.66
N CYS A 22 4.26 6.60 -3.80
CA CYS A 22 4.06 7.87 -4.48
C CYS A 22 3.06 8.80 -3.77
N GLY A 23 2.28 8.30 -2.80
CA GLY A 23 1.24 9.06 -2.11
C GLY A 23 0.06 9.46 -3.02
N LEU A 24 -0.02 8.92 -4.24
CA LEU A 24 -1.10 9.18 -5.18
C LEU A 24 -2.21 8.13 -5.05
N TRP A 25 -3.44 8.58 -5.22
CA TRP A 25 -4.61 7.71 -5.34
C TRP A 25 -5.33 7.99 -6.66
N LEU A 26 -4.87 7.34 -7.73
CA LEU A 26 -5.39 7.56 -9.08
C LEU A 26 -6.70 6.79 -9.29
N PRO A 27 -7.76 7.42 -9.85
CA PRO A 27 -8.99 6.73 -10.18
C PRO A 27 -8.76 5.58 -11.15
N GLY A 28 -9.27 4.39 -10.83
CA GLY A 28 -9.19 3.22 -11.70
C GLY A 28 -7.82 2.53 -11.73
N ASN A 29 -6.94 2.76 -10.75
CA ASN A 29 -5.65 2.09 -10.67
C ASN A 29 -5.83 0.55 -10.56
N PRO A 30 -5.41 -0.25 -11.56
CA PRO A 30 -5.59 -1.70 -11.55
C PRO A 30 -4.75 -2.38 -10.46
N LEU A 31 -3.64 -1.78 -10.02
CA LEU A 31 -2.80 -2.33 -8.96
C LEU A 31 -3.53 -2.35 -7.63
N HIS A 32 -4.35 -1.33 -7.34
CA HIS A 32 -5.15 -1.27 -6.11
C HIS A 32 -6.29 -2.31 -6.08
N VAL A 33 -6.71 -2.83 -7.23
CA VAL A 33 -7.69 -3.92 -7.32
C VAL A 33 -7.05 -5.26 -6.97
N LEU A 34 -5.81 -5.47 -7.39
CA LEU A 34 -5.08 -6.73 -7.20
C LEU A 34 -4.34 -6.80 -5.86
N PHE A 35 -3.92 -5.66 -5.32
CA PHE A 35 -3.04 -5.58 -4.16
C PHE A 35 -3.56 -4.58 -3.12
N SER A 36 -3.69 -5.04 -1.87
CA SER A 36 -4.18 -4.21 -0.77
C SER A 36 -3.10 -3.42 -0.04
N ASN A 37 -1.82 -3.76 -0.22
CA ASN A 37 -0.70 -2.93 0.21
C ASN A 37 -0.46 -1.87 -0.87
N ASN A 38 -1.12 -0.73 -0.75
CA ASN A 38 -1.08 0.37 -1.70
C ASN A 38 -0.58 1.64 -1.00
N SER A 39 -0.68 2.79 -1.68
CA SER A 39 -0.27 4.08 -1.12
C SER A 39 -0.96 4.44 0.21
N ALA A 40 -2.24 4.12 0.38
CA ALA A 40 -2.97 4.40 1.62
C ALA A 40 -2.56 3.48 2.78
N TYR A 41 -2.31 2.20 2.47
CA TYR A 41 -1.77 1.24 3.43
C TYR A 41 -0.40 1.68 3.96
N HIS A 42 0.46 2.18 3.08
CA HIS A 42 1.79 2.66 3.41
C HIS A 42 1.75 4.05 4.10
N ASP A 43 0.81 4.92 3.72
CA ASP A 43 0.58 6.20 4.42
C ASP A 43 0.22 5.96 5.90
N VAL A 44 -0.68 5.01 6.17
CA VAL A 44 -1.01 4.61 7.55
C VAL A 44 0.22 4.15 8.32
N HIS A 45 1.13 3.37 7.70
CA HIS A 45 2.40 2.98 8.33
C HIS A 45 3.25 4.19 8.74
N HIS A 46 3.26 5.25 7.92
CA HIS A 46 4.05 6.46 8.19
C HIS A 46 3.42 7.45 9.16
N GLN A 47 2.14 7.28 9.52
CA GLN A 47 1.50 8.10 10.55
C GLN A 47 2.17 7.89 11.92
N LEU A 48 2.09 8.87 12.81
CA LEU A 48 2.84 8.90 14.10
C LEU A 48 2.65 7.64 14.96
N PHE A 49 1.46 7.03 14.94
CA PHE A 49 1.16 5.78 15.67
C PHE A 49 1.29 4.53 14.79
N GLY A 50 1.47 4.72 13.48
CA GLY A 50 1.38 3.70 12.44
C GLY A 50 2.63 2.84 12.25
N GLY A 51 3.80 3.30 12.72
CA GLY A 51 5.09 2.60 12.54
C GLY A 51 5.19 1.22 13.20
N LYS A 52 4.11 0.75 13.85
CA LYS A 52 3.97 -0.60 14.44
C LYS A 52 3.12 -1.55 13.59
N TYR A 53 2.61 -1.09 12.45
CA TYR A 53 1.67 -1.82 11.62
C TYR A 53 2.02 -1.72 10.13
N ASN A 54 1.37 -2.55 9.31
CA ASN A 54 1.38 -2.48 7.85
C ASN A 54 2.78 -2.58 7.23
N PHE A 55 3.59 -3.56 7.64
CA PHE A 55 4.98 -3.71 7.21
C PHE A 55 5.17 -4.31 5.81
N SER A 56 4.19 -5.06 5.32
CA SER A 56 4.32 -5.87 4.12
C SER A 56 4.39 -5.02 2.85
N GLN A 57 5.49 -5.20 2.12
CA GLN A 57 5.79 -4.63 0.82
C GLN A 57 6.50 -5.69 -0.04
N PRO A 58 6.38 -5.69 -1.39
CA PRO A 58 5.58 -4.79 -2.23
C PRO A 58 4.29 -5.42 -2.78
N PHE A 59 3.94 -6.67 -2.47
CA PHE A 59 2.82 -7.36 -3.14
C PHE A 59 1.62 -7.75 -2.26
N PHE A 60 1.81 -8.27 -1.05
CA PHE A 60 0.68 -8.83 -0.30
C PHE A 60 0.81 -8.55 1.20
N VAL A 61 -0.33 -8.32 1.86
CA VAL A 61 -0.44 -8.04 3.30
C VAL A 61 -0.49 -9.30 4.17
N VAL A 62 -0.17 -10.46 3.61
CA VAL A 62 -0.38 -11.79 4.24
C VAL A 62 0.34 -11.87 5.58
N TRP A 63 1.59 -11.40 5.65
CA TRP A 63 2.38 -11.47 6.88
C TRP A 63 1.83 -10.56 7.97
N ASP A 64 1.37 -9.35 7.64
CA ASP A 64 0.72 -8.49 8.62
C ASP A 64 -0.56 -9.09 9.18
N LYS A 65 -1.32 -9.81 8.35
CA LYS A 65 -2.54 -10.51 8.80
C LYS A 65 -2.21 -11.70 9.70
N ILE A 66 -1.20 -12.49 9.36
CA ILE A 66 -0.78 -13.66 10.15
C ILE A 66 -0.19 -13.24 11.50
N LEU A 67 0.59 -12.17 11.52
CA LEU A 67 1.34 -11.71 12.70
C LEU A 67 0.59 -10.66 13.52
N GLY A 68 -0.62 -10.28 13.13
CA GLY A 68 -1.44 -9.32 13.87
C GLY A 68 -0.94 -7.86 13.79
N THR A 69 -0.17 -7.53 12.76
CA THR A 69 0.35 -6.17 12.51
C THR A 69 -0.40 -5.46 11.37
N TYR A 70 -1.49 -6.05 10.86
CA TYR A 70 -2.36 -5.38 9.89
C TYR A 70 -3.25 -4.34 10.57
N MET A 71 -3.18 -3.09 10.10
CA MET A 71 -4.04 -1.99 10.52
C MET A 71 -5.02 -1.64 9.39
N PRO A 72 -6.34 -1.88 9.57
CA PRO A 72 -7.34 -1.49 8.60
C PRO A 72 -7.46 0.05 8.52
N TYR A 73 -7.85 0.56 7.36
CA TYR A 73 -8.01 1.99 7.12
C TYR A 73 -9.22 2.30 6.23
N SER A 74 -9.75 3.50 6.37
CA SER A 74 -10.70 4.14 5.46
C SER A 74 -10.00 5.25 4.67
N LEU A 75 -10.51 5.54 3.47
CA LEU A 75 -10.12 6.73 2.71
C LEU A 75 -11.22 7.78 2.83
N GLU A 76 -10.87 8.92 3.41
CA GLU A 76 -11.79 10.02 3.64
C GLU A 76 -11.45 11.21 2.76
N LYS A 77 -12.47 11.89 2.24
CA LYS A 77 -12.26 13.15 1.50
C LYS A 77 -11.94 14.27 2.49
N ARG A 78 -10.86 15.00 2.24
CA ARG A 78 -10.54 16.20 3.03
C ARG A 78 -11.38 17.40 2.57
N ARG A 79 -11.57 18.36 3.48
CA ARG A 79 -12.34 19.60 3.22
C ARG A 79 -11.71 20.48 2.15
N ASP A 80 -10.38 20.48 2.08
CA ASP A 80 -9.54 21.23 1.13
C ASP A 80 -9.23 20.45 -0.16
N GLY A 81 -9.77 19.23 -0.28
CA GLY A 81 -9.55 18.35 -1.43
C GLY A 81 -8.47 17.29 -1.19
N GLY A 82 -8.52 16.26 -2.04
CA GLY A 82 -7.71 15.05 -1.87
C GLY A 82 -8.31 14.06 -0.88
N LEU A 83 -7.53 13.03 -0.58
CA LEU A 83 -7.88 11.92 0.30
C LEU A 83 -6.92 11.86 1.48
N GLU A 84 -7.42 11.35 2.61
CA GLU A 84 -6.66 11.03 3.80
C GLU A 84 -6.95 9.59 4.20
N ALA A 85 -5.89 8.80 4.43
CA ALA A 85 -6.05 7.46 4.99
C ALA A 85 -6.21 7.57 6.50
N ARG A 86 -7.32 7.06 7.06
CA ARG A 86 -7.53 7.00 8.51
C ARG A 86 -7.60 5.56 8.96
N PRO A 87 -6.88 5.17 10.02
CA PRO A 87 -7.10 3.87 10.63
C PRO A 87 -8.55 3.73 11.08
N VAL A 88 -9.14 2.58 10.81
CA VAL A 88 -10.43 2.22 11.40
C VAL A 88 -10.13 1.77 12.82
N LYS A 89 -10.60 2.53 13.82
CA LYS A 89 -10.57 2.08 15.22
C LYS A 89 -11.78 1.17 15.43
N ASP A 90 -11.53 0.01 16.03
CA ASP A 90 -12.59 -0.83 16.61
C ASP A 90 -13.28 -0.13 17.78
#